data_AF-Q3YJT2-F1
#
_entry.id   AF-Q3YJT2-F1
#
_cell.length_a   1.000
_cell.length_b   1.000
_cell.length_c   1.000
_cell.angle_alpha   90.00
_cell.angle_beta   90.00
_cell.angle_gamma   90.00
#
_symmetry.space_group_name_H-M   'P 1'
#
loop_
_entity.id
_entity.type
_entity.pdbx_description
1 polymer ?
#
loop_
_entity_poly.entity_id
_entity_poly.type
_entity_poly.pdbx_seq_one_letter_code
_entity_poly.pdbx_strand_id
1 'polypeptide(L)'
;MATTKSFLILFFMILATTSSTCATLGEMVTVLSIDGGGIKGIIPAVILEFLEGQLQEVDNNKDARLADYFDVIGGTSTGGLLTAMITTPNENNRPFAAAKDIIPFYFEHGPHIFNYSGSIFGPMYDGKYLLQVLQEKLGETRVHQALTEVAISSFDIKTNKPVIFTKSNLAKSPELDAKMYDICYSTAAAPMYFPPHYFITHTSDGDIYEFNLVDGAVATVGDPALLSLSVATRLAQEDPAFSSIKSLDYKQMLLLSLGTGTNSEFDKTYTAEEAAKWGPLRWLLAIQQMTNAASSYMTDYYISTVFQAHHSQNNYLRVQENALTGTTTEMDDASEANMELLVQVGETLLKKPVSKDSPETYEEALKRFAKLLSDRKKLRANKASY
;
A
#
# COMPACT_ATOMS: atom_id res chain seq x y z
N MET A 1 5.33 29.46 52.64
CA MET A 1 4.91 28.06 52.35
C MET A 1 3.94 27.92 51.16
N ALA A 2 3.69 28.96 50.34
CA ALA A 2 2.72 28.87 49.23
C ALA A 2 3.33 28.44 47.88
N THR A 3 4.65 28.53 47.70
CA THR A 3 5.34 28.26 46.43
C THR A 3 5.54 26.76 46.15
N THR A 4 5.67 25.91 47.17
CA THR A 4 5.90 24.47 47.01
C THR A 4 4.65 23.69 46.58
N LYS A 5 3.44 24.15 46.92
CA LYS A 5 2.19 23.48 46.49
C LYS A 5 1.88 23.69 45.00
N SER A 6 2.23 24.85 44.43
CA SER A 6 1.99 25.13 43.01
C SER A 6 2.92 24.32 42.10
N PHE A 7 4.19 24.16 42.50
CA PHE A 7 5.15 23.31 41.77
C PHE A 7 4.74 21.84 41.73
N LEU A 8 4.21 21.29 42.84
CA LEU A 8 3.74 19.90 42.86
C LEU A 8 2.56 19.68 41.90
N ILE A 9 1.58 20.59 41.88
CA ILE A 9 0.39 20.46 41.02
C ILE A 9 0.78 20.53 39.54
N LEU A 10 1.70 21.44 39.19
CA LEU A 10 2.19 21.55 37.82
C LEU A 10 2.96 20.27 37.39
N PHE A 11 3.79 19.73 38.29
CA PHE A 11 4.52 18.48 38.03
C PHE A 11 3.57 17.29 37.84
N PHE A 12 2.54 17.17 38.68
CA PHE A 12 1.50 16.13 38.53
C PHE A 12 0.68 16.29 37.25
N MET A 13 0.32 17.51 36.84
CA MET A 13 -0.37 17.73 35.57
C MET A 13 0.49 17.36 34.37
N ILE A 14 1.78 17.71 34.38
CA ILE A 14 2.72 17.33 33.30
C ILE A 14 2.90 15.81 33.23
N LEU A 15 3.00 15.13 34.39
CA LEU A 15 3.06 13.66 34.45
C LEU A 15 1.75 13.00 33.99
N ALA A 16 0.59 13.58 34.32
CA ALA A 16 -0.71 13.08 33.90
C ALA A 16 -0.96 13.27 32.39
N THR A 17 -0.54 14.40 31.80
CA THR A 17 -0.69 14.64 30.36
C THR A 17 0.32 13.86 29.51
N THR A 18 1.53 13.63 30.02
CA THR A 18 2.52 12.77 29.34
C THR A 18 2.15 11.29 29.43
N SER A 19 1.61 10.84 30.56
CA SER A 19 1.11 9.46 30.69
C SER A 19 -0.13 9.19 29.84
N SER A 20 -1.07 10.14 29.71
CA SER A 20 -2.25 9.96 28.86
C SER A 20 -1.90 9.94 27.37
N THR A 21 -0.98 10.79 26.90
CA THR A 21 -0.52 10.80 25.50
C THR A 21 0.36 9.57 25.16
N CYS A 22 1.16 9.08 26.10
CA CYS A 22 1.91 7.82 25.92
C CYS A 22 1.00 6.59 25.91
N ALA A 23 -0.05 6.56 26.74
CA ALA A 23 -1.01 5.45 26.75
C ALA A 23 -1.75 5.33 25.41
N THR A 24 -2.10 6.47 24.78
CA THR A 24 -2.79 6.47 23.50
C THR A 24 -1.94 5.95 22.35
N LEU A 25 -0.63 6.30 22.28
CA LEU A 25 0.20 5.91 21.13
C LEU A 25 0.41 4.39 21.03
N GLY A 26 0.63 3.70 22.16
CA GLY A 26 0.84 2.25 22.18
C GLY A 26 -0.38 1.44 21.71
N GLU A 27 -1.56 2.03 21.78
CA GLU A 27 -2.85 1.44 21.42
C GLU A 27 -3.27 1.76 19.98
N MET A 28 -2.59 2.70 19.31
CA MET A 28 -2.90 3.01 17.91
C MET A 28 -2.69 1.79 17.01
N VAL A 29 -3.49 1.70 15.95
CA VAL A 29 -3.33 0.77 14.84
C VAL A 29 -2.61 1.47 13.70
N THR A 30 -1.62 0.83 13.08
CA THR A 30 -0.87 1.38 11.93
C THR A 30 -1.20 0.64 10.66
N VAL A 31 -1.47 1.42 9.62
CA VAL A 31 -1.84 0.92 8.29
C VAL A 31 -0.93 1.57 7.26
N LEU A 32 -0.33 0.75 6.40
CA LEU A 32 0.33 1.17 5.17
C LEU A 32 -0.55 0.75 4.00
N SER A 33 -0.75 1.65 3.03
CA SER A 33 -1.47 1.37 1.79
C SER A 33 -0.67 1.86 0.60
N ILE A 34 -0.57 1.03 -0.45
CA ILE A 34 0.22 1.32 -1.64
C ILE A 34 -0.65 1.15 -2.89
N ASP A 35 -0.78 2.22 -3.67
CA ASP A 35 -1.56 2.26 -4.91
C ASP A 35 -0.98 1.35 -6.00
N GLY A 36 -1.84 1.02 -6.97
CA GLY A 36 -1.45 0.41 -8.23
C GLY A 36 -0.97 1.42 -9.28
N GLY A 37 -0.03 1.01 -10.13
CA GLY A 37 0.49 1.88 -11.20
C GLY A 37 1.59 1.28 -12.08
N GLY A 38 1.69 -0.06 -12.16
CA GLY A 38 2.74 -0.73 -12.94
C GLY A 38 4.15 -0.31 -12.54
N ILE A 39 4.99 0.05 -13.50
CA ILE A 39 6.38 0.49 -13.28
C ILE A 39 6.48 1.76 -12.42
N LYS A 40 5.42 2.58 -12.36
CA LYS A 40 5.34 3.74 -11.47
C LYS A 40 5.37 3.37 -9.98
N GLY A 41 5.27 2.07 -9.64
CA GLY A 41 5.56 1.54 -8.31
C GLY A 41 6.97 1.87 -7.78
N ILE A 42 7.89 2.32 -8.65
CA ILE A 42 9.17 2.91 -8.25
C ILE A 42 8.97 4.14 -7.34
N ILE A 43 7.97 4.98 -7.59
CA ILE A 43 7.70 6.18 -6.78
C ILE A 43 7.43 5.83 -5.30
N PRO A 44 6.43 5.00 -4.95
CA PRO A 44 6.23 4.60 -3.57
C PRO A 44 7.39 3.75 -3.02
N ALA A 45 8.13 3.02 -3.86
CA ALA A 45 9.33 2.30 -3.42
C ALA A 45 10.43 3.25 -2.90
N VAL A 46 10.68 4.38 -3.56
CA VAL A 46 11.60 5.43 -3.07
C VAL A 46 11.14 5.97 -1.71
N ILE A 47 9.84 6.23 -1.55
CA ILE A 47 9.27 6.72 -0.29
C ILE A 47 9.44 5.69 0.84
N LEU A 48 9.23 4.40 0.53
CA LEU A 48 9.38 3.32 1.50
C LEU A 48 10.83 3.03 1.85
N GLU A 49 11.77 3.12 0.90
CA GLU A 49 13.20 3.03 1.17
C GLU A 49 13.63 4.12 2.16
N PHE A 50 13.19 5.35 1.94
CA PHE A 50 13.45 6.45 2.86
C PHE A 50 12.85 6.17 4.26
N LEU A 51 11.58 5.76 4.33
CA LEU A 51 10.90 5.49 5.61
C LEU A 51 11.58 4.35 6.38
N GLU A 52 11.88 3.24 5.72
CA GLU A 52 12.55 2.10 6.36
C GLU A 52 13.96 2.46 6.82
N GLY A 53 14.70 3.25 6.04
CA GLY A 53 16.00 3.81 6.45
C GLY A 53 15.89 4.68 7.70
N GLN A 54 14.86 5.54 7.80
CA GLN A 54 14.61 6.34 9.00
C GLN A 54 14.25 5.48 10.22
N LEU A 55 13.48 4.41 10.04
CA LEU A 55 13.18 3.47 11.13
C LEU A 55 14.44 2.74 11.62
N GLN A 56 15.29 2.30 10.70
CA GLN A 56 16.58 1.67 11.02
C GLN A 56 17.51 2.61 11.80
N GLU A 57 17.53 3.90 11.43
CA GLU A 57 18.30 4.94 12.11
C GLU A 57 17.75 5.23 13.52
N VAL A 58 16.45 5.49 13.66
CA VAL A 58 15.80 5.86 14.93
C VAL A 58 15.83 4.73 15.97
N ASP A 59 15.78 3.47 15.52
CA ASP A 59 15.88 2.30 16.40
C ASP A 59 17.30 1.75 16.53
N ASN A 60 18.28 2.33 15.83
CA ASN A 60 19.65 1.81 15.76
C ASN A 60 19.67 0.30 15.43
N ASN A 61 18.85 -0.11 14.47
CA ASN A 61 18.66 -1.50 14.06
C ASN A 61 18.59 -1.62 12.54
N LYS A 62 19.68 -2.04 11.90
CA LYS A 62 19.75 -2.23 10.42
C LYS A 62 18.84 -3.34 9.89
N ASP A 63 18.38 -4.23 10.76
CA ASP A 63 17.48 -5.33 10.40
C ASP A 63 16.00 -4.97 10.59
N ALA A 64 15.69 -3.75 11.03
CA ALA A 64 14.33 -3.24 11.09
C ALA A 64 13.69 -3.21 9.69
N ARG A 65 12.44 -3.67 9.61
CA ARG A 65 11.65 -3.73 8.38
C ARG A 65 10.26 -3.13 8.58
N LEU A 66 9.65 -2.64 7.50
CA LEU A 66 8.30 -2.04 7.53
C LEU A 66 7.26 -2.92 8.24
N ALA A 67 7.26 -4.24 7.97
CA ALA A 67 6.34 -5.19 8.61
C ALA A 67 6.47 -5.29 10.14
N ASP A 68 7.56 -4.79 10.74
CA ASP A 68 7.72 -4.75 12.20
C ASP A 68 6.94 -3.61 12.86
N TYR A 69 6.46 -2.65 12.07
CA TYR A 69 5.84 -1.40 12.55
C TYR A 69 4.39 -1.22 12.06
N PHE A 70 4.02 -1.86 10.95
CA PHE A 70 2.67 -1.79 10.37
C PHE A 70 1.84 -3.01 10.73
N ASP A 71 0.67 -2.80 11.34
CA ASP A 71 -0.28 -3.89 11.66
C ASP A 71 -1.03 -4.38 10.42
N VAL A 72 -1.22 -3.51 9.43
CA VAL A 72 -1.83 -3.83 8.13
C VAL A 72 -1.00 -3.22 7.02
N ILE A 73 -0.69 -4.00 5.99
CA ILE A 73 -0.09 -3.53 4.73
C ILE A 73 -1.01 -3.93 3.58
N GLY A 74 -1.65 -2.94 2.96
CA GLY A 74 -2.53 -3.13 1.82
C GLY A 74 -1.90 -2.68 0.50
N GLY A 75 -2.30 -3.33 -0.59
CA GLY A 75 -1.74 -3.05 -1.90
C GLY A 75 -2.64 -3.49 -3.05
N THR A 76 -2.61 -2.72 -4.13
CA THR A 76 -3.29 -3.02 -5.39
C THR A 76 -2.26 -3.06 -6.51
N SER A 77 -2.35 -4.04 -7.42
CA SER A 77 -1.42 -4.16 -8.55
C SER A 77 0.02 -4.20 -8.09
N THR A 78 0.91 -3.40 -8.69
CA THR A 78 2.30 -3.23 -8.26
C THR A 78 2.46 -2.95 -6.74
N GLY A 79 1.51 -2.24 -6.11
CA GLY A 79 1.50 -2.03 -4.66
C GLY A 79 1.21 -3.31 -3.87
N GLY A 80 0.45 -4.24 -4.44
CA GLY A 80 0.23 -5.59 -3.92
C GLY A 80 1.46 -6.50 -4.08
N LEU A 81 2.22 -6.35 -5.18
CA LEU A 81 3.55 -7.00 -5.33
C LEU A 81 4.51 -6.51 -4.24
N LEU A 82 4.60 -5.20 -4.06
CA LEU A 82 5.43 -4.59 -3.01
C LEU A 82 5.02 -5.12 -1.64
N THR A 83 3.71 -5.08 -1.34
CA THR A 83 3.12 -5.64 -0.11
C THR A 83 3.59 -7.07 0.13
N ALA A 84 3.50 -7.94 -0.87
CA ALA A 84 3.95 -9.33 -0.74
C ALA A 84 5.45 -9.44 -0.48
N MET A 85 6.29 -8.69 -1.19
CA MET A 85 7.75 -8.73 -1.00
C MET A 85 8.17 -8.31 0.42
N ILE A 86 7.49 -7.35 1.03
CA ILE A 86 7.83 -6.85 2.37
C ILE A 86 7.08 -7.56 3.52
N THR A 87 6.19 -8.51 3.23
CA THR A 87 5.41 -9.24 4.25
C THR A 87 5.55 -10.76 4.19
N THR A 88 5.98 -11.31 3.06
CA THR A 88 6.28 -12.73 2.91
C THR A 88 7.51 -13.08 3.75
N PRO A 89 7.46 -14.11 4.62
CA PRO A 89 8.61 -14.55 5.39
C PRO A 89 9.65 -15.25 4.50
N ASN A 90 10.93 -14.95 4.75
CA ASN A 90 12.06 -15.76 4.28
C ASN A 90 12.34 -16.94 5.25
N GLU A 91 13.42 -17.68 5.02
CA GLU A 91 13.85 -18.82 5.84
C GLU A 91 14.13 -18.49 7.31
N ASN A 92 14.38 -17.21 7.62
CA ASN A 92 14.62 -16.70 8.97
C ASN A 92 13.36 -16.07 9.60
N ASN A 93 12.18 -16.26 8.98
CA ASN A 93 10.92 -15.63 9.39
C ASN A 93 11.02 -14.09 9.50
N ARG A 94 11.81 -13.48 8.59
CA ARG A 94 11.92 -12.04 8.38
C ARG A 94 11.35 -11.68 7.01
N PRO A 95 10.95 -10.42 6.76
CA PRO A 95 10.49 -10.01 5.43
C PRO A 95 11.47 -10.41 4.32
N PHE A 96 10.92 -10.96 3.24
CA PHE A 96 11.69 -11.45 2.09
C PHE A 96 12.57 -10.35 1.48
N ALA A 97 12.04 -9.13 1.35
CA ALA A 97 12.78 -7.97 0.86
C ALA A 97 12.84 -6.85 1.91
N ALA A 98 13.95 -6.10 1.92
CA ALA A 98 13.97 -4.76 2.49
C ALA A 98 13.36 -3.76 1.49
N ALA A 99 12.91 -2.59 1.97
CA ALA A 99 12.32 -1.56 1.12
C ALA A 99 13.29 -1.08 0.02
N LYS A 100 14.58 -0.99 0.35
CA LYS A 100 15.67 -0.64 -0.59
C LYS A 100 15.89 -1.66 -1.71
N ASP A 101 15.39 -2.89 -1.56
CA ASP A 101 15.56 -3.95 -2.57
C ASP A 101 14.47 -3.87 -3.65
N ILE A 102 13.42 -3.07 -3.44
CA ILE A 102 12.27 -2.94 -4.35
C ILE A 102 12.62 -2.15 -5.61
N ILE A 103 13.40 -1.07 -5.51
CA ILE A 103 13.81 -0.30 -6.70
C ILE A 103 14.70 -1.17 -7.61
N PRO A 104 15.77 -1.84 -7.11
CA PRO A 104 16.53 -2.80 -7.92
C PRO A 104 15.67 -3.87 -8.58
N PHE A 105 14.64 -4.39 -7.90
CA PHE A 105 13.71 -5.35 -8.47
C PHE A 105 13.00 -4.80 -9.72
N TYR A 106 12.55 -3.54 -9.72
CA TYR A 106 11.95 -2.93 -10.90
C TYR A 106 12.96 -2.74 -12.04
N PHE A 107 14.19 -2.30 -11.74
CA PHE A 107 15.22 -2.13 -12.77
C PHE A 107 15.65 -3.47 -13.39
N GLU A 108 15.77 -4.52 -12.58
CA GLU A 108 16.17 -5.85 -13.05
C GLU A 108 15.04 -6.54 -13.83
N HIS A 109 13.82 -6.54 -13.29
CA HIS A 109 12.73 -7.36 -13.83
C HIS A 109 11.70 -6.58 -14.65
N GLY A 110 11.55 -5.27 -14.44
CA GLY A 110 10.59 -4.41 -15.15
C GLY A 110 10.66 -4.53 -16.68
N PRO A 111 11.85 -4.38 -17.31
CA PRO A 111 11.99 -4.52 -18.76
C PRO A 111 11.56 -5.89 -19.30
N HIS A 112 11.71 -6.95 -18.51
CA HIS A 112 11.32 -8.31 -18.87
C HIS A 112 9.84 -8.59 -18.62
N ILE A 113 9.26 -7.97 -17.58
CA ILE A 113 7.82 -8.02 -17.28
C ILE A 113 7.02 -7.30 -18.36
N PHE A 114 7.44 -6.09 -18.74
CA PHE A 114 6.82 -5.27 -19.78
C PHE A 114 7.47 -5.49 -21.15
N ASN A 115 7.83 -6.75 -21.46
CA ASN A 115 8.33 -7.12 -22.78
C ASN A 115 7.19 -7.48 -23.72
N TYR A 116 6.92 -6.63 -24.70
CA TYR A 116 5.80 -6.77 -25.62
C TYR A 116 5.80 -8.14 -26.32
N SER A 117 4.68 -8.88 -26.20
CA SER A 117 4.57 -10.25 -26.69
C SER A 117 4.50 -10.37 -28.22
N GLY A 118 4.19 -9.27 -28.93
CA GLY A 118 3.98 -9.28 -30.37
C GLY A 118 2.68 -9.95 -30.83
N SER A 119 1.83 -10.41 -29.90
CA SER A 119 0.60 -11.12 -30.25
C SER A 119 -0.45 -10.19 -30.87
N ILE A 120 -1.06 -10.62 -31.98
CA ILE A 120 -2.16 -9.88 -32.63
C ILE A 120 -3.45 -9.98 -31.79
N PHE A 121 -3.61 -11.08 -31.05
CA PHE A 121 -4.75 -11.34 -30.18
C PHE A 121 -4.30 -11.49 -28.74
N GLY A 122 -5.09 -10.96 -27.81
CA GLY A 122 -4.79 -11.01 -26.39
C GLY A 122 -4.12 -9.74 -25.87
N PRO A 123 -3.59 -9.79 -24.63
CA PRO A 123 -2.98 -8.65 -23.97
C PRO A 123 -1.60 -8.29 -24.54
N MET A 124 -1.11 -7.10 -24.22
CA MET A 124 0.19 -6.58 -24.68
C MET A 124 1.36 -7.47 -24.21
N TYR A 125 1.29 -7.98 -22.99
CA TYR A 125 2.30 -8.83 -22.36
C TYR A 125 1.71 -10.19 -22.06
N ASP A 126 2.49 -11.28 -22.21
CA ASP A 126 1.98 -12.63 -22.01
C ASP A 126 1.95 -13.09 -20.54
N GLY A 127 2.51 -12.28 -19.63
CA GLY A 127 2.53 -12.51 -18.19
C GLY A 127 3.48 -13.62 -17.73
N LYS A 128 4.16 -14.35 -18.62
CA LYS A 128 4.96 -15.52 -18.23
C LYS A 128 6.15 -15.16 -17.37
N TYR A 129 6.88 -14.10 -17.75
CA TYR A 129 8.04 -13.64 -16.97
C TYR A 129 7.60 -13.13 -15.59
N LEU A 130 6.49 -12.37 -15.53
CA LEU A 130 5.91 -11.92 -14.27
C LEU A 130 5.58 -13.10 -13.34
N LEU A 131 4.87 -14.11 -13.85
CA LEU A 131 4.56 -15.30 -13.06
C LEU A 131 5.83 -16.06 -12.62
N GLN A 132 6.81 -16.21 -13.52
CA GLN A 132 8.07 -16.90 -13.24
C GLN A 132 8.85 -16.21 -12.11
N VAL A 133 9.04 -14.89 -12.18
CA VAL A 133 9.78 -14.16 -11.14
C VAL A 133 9.04 -14.19 -9.80
N LEU A 134 7.70 -14.12 -9.81
CA LEU A 134 6.90 -14.23 -8.59
C LEU A 134 7.03 -15.62 -7.96
N GLN A 135 7.00 -16.69 -8.77
CA GLN A 135 7.22 -18.06 -8.29
C GLN A 135 8.63 -18.25 -7.72
N GLU A 136 9.65 -17.69 -8.38
CA GLU A 136 11.04 -17.75 -7.91
C GLU A 136 11.22 -17.04 -6.57
N LYS A 137 10.70 -15.81 -6.43
CA LYS A 137 10.93 -14.97 -5.25
C LYS A 137 10.05 -15.35 -4.06
N LEU A 138 8.79 -15.75 -4.29
CA LEU A 138 7.81 -16.01 -3.21
C LEU A 138 7.69 -17.50 -2.85
N GLY A 139 8.21 -18.38 -3.72
CA GLY A 139 8.17 -19.83 -3.53
C GLY A 139 6.75 -20.36 -3.30
N GLU A 140 6.62 -21.31 -2.38
CA GLU A 140 5.35 -21.96 -2.05
C GLU A 140 4.59 -21.26 -0.90
N THR A 141 5.00 -20.06 -0.53
CA THR A 141 4.44 -19.33 0.61
C THR A 141 2.98 -18.97 0.35
N ARG A 142 2.13 -19.10 1.37
CA ARG A 142 0.70 -18.74 1.34
C ARG A 142 0.40 -17.53 2.20
N VAL A 143 -0.75 -16.90 1.96
CA VAL A 143 -1.13 -15.66 2.64
C VAL A 143 -1.26 -15.79 4.16
N HIS A 144 -1.60 -16.96 4.72
CA HIS A 144 -1.60 -17.14 6.18
C HIS A 144 -0.21 -16.94 6.82
N GLN A 145 0.86 -17.12 6.04
CA GLN A 145 2.24 -16.98 6.48
C GLN A 145 2.72 -15.53 6.50
N ALA A 146 1.92 -14.57 6.00
CA ALA A 146 2.28 -13.16 6.03
C ALA A 146 2.61 -12.69 7.47
N LEU A 147 3.72 -11.94 7.59
CA LEU A 147 4.29 -11.48 8.85
C LEU A 147 3.42 -10.42 9.55
N THR A 148 2.53 -9.78 8.81
CA THR A 148 1.52 -8.83 9.30
C THR A 148 0.20 -9.06 8.55
N GLU A 149 -0.87 -8.36 8.92
CA GLU A 149 -2.10 -8.43 8.13
C GLU A 149 -1.86 -7.82 6.75
N VAL A 150 -2.33 -8.49 5.71
CA VAL A 150 -2.24 -7.98 4.34
C VAL A 150 -3.64 -7.75 3.77
N ALA A 151 -3.77 -6.77 2.88
CA ALA A 151 -5.00 -6.54 2.13
C ALA A 151 -4.67 -6.36 0.65
N ILE A 152 -4.61 -7.49 -0.09
CA ILE A 152 -4.25 -7.50 -1.51
C ILE A 152 -5.51 -7.72 -2.35
N SER A 153 -5.80 -6.78 -3.25
CA SER A 153 -7.08 -6.75 -3.98
C SER A 153 -7.00 -7.39 -5.37
N SER A 154 -8.12 -7.96 -5.81
CA SER A 154 -8.34 -8.48 -7.17
C SER A 154 -9.83 -8.46 -7.51
N PHE A 155 -10.18 -8.73 -8.75
CA PHE A 155 -11.58 -8.91 -9.17
C PHE A 155 -11.76 -10.25 -9.89
N ASP A 156 -12.71 -11.07 -9.44
CA ASP A 156 -13.01 -12.34 -10.08
C ASP A 156 -14.08 -12.16 -11.16
N ILE A 157 -13.69 -12.40 -12.41
CA ILE A 157 -14.55 -12.21 -13.59
C ILE A 157 -15.60 -13.32 -13.76
N LYS A 158 -15.43 -14.47 -13.08
CA LYS A 158 -16.40 -15.59 -13.12
C LYS A 158 -17.51 -15.38 -12.10
N THR A 159 -17.16 -14.96 -10.88
CA THR A 159 -18.14 -14.67 -9.82
C THR A 159 -18.68 -13.23 -9.88
N ASN A 160 -18.03 -12.37 -10.67
CA ASN A 160 -18.32 -10.94 -10.85
C ASN A 160 -18.26 -10.16 -9.53
N LYS A 161 -17.22 -10.42 -8.72
CA LYS A 161 -17.03 -9.85 -7.38
C LYS A 161 -15.56 -9.54 -7.10
N PRO A 162 -15.26 -8.50 -6.29
CA PRO A 162 -13.95 -8.36 -5.69
C PRO A 162 -13.55 -9.59 -4.87
N VAL A 163 -12.29 -9.99 -4.97
CA VAL A 163 -11.66 -10.98 -4.09
C VAL A 163 -10.49 -10.28 -3.39
N ILE A 164 -10.61 -10.16 -2.06
CA ILE A 164 -9.62 -9.49 -1.23
C ILE A 164 -8.90 -10.54 -0.40
N PHE A 165 -7.61 -10.72 -0.65
CA PHE A 165 -6.78 -11.67 0.09
C PHE A 165 -6.29 -11.01 1.38
N THR A 166 -6.70 -11.59 2.51
CA THR A 166 -6.29 -11.18 3.85
C THR A 166 -5.93 -12.40 4.68
N LYS A 167 -5.11 -12.22 5.70
CA LYS A 167 -4.78 -13.26 6.68
C LYS A 167 -5.94 -13.48 7.67
N SER A 168 -6.64 -12.41 8.04
CA SER A 168 -7.74 -12.43 9.01
C SER A 168 -8.94 -13.29 8.60
N ASN A 169 -9.25 -13.36 7.31
CA ASN A 169 -10.49 -13.97 6.82
C ASN A 169 -10.38 -15.50 6.65
N LEU A 170 -9.18 -16.06 6.78
CA LEU A 170 -8.90 -17.48 6.50
C LEU A 170 -9.59 -18.43 7.47
N ALA A 171 -9.87 -17.98 8.70
CA ALA A 171 -10.62 -18.79 9.67
C ALA A 171 -12.07 -19.07 9.22
N LYS A 172 -12.66 -18.19 8.41
CA LYS A 172 -14.03 -18.32 7.88
C LYS A 172 -14.07 -18.87 6.47
N SER A 173 -13.03 -18.61 5.68
CA SER A 173 -12.91 -19.00 4.27
C SER A 173 -11.49 -19.49 3.99
N PRO A 174 -11.13 -20.72 4.39
CA PRO A 174 -9.79 -21.27 4.21
C PRO A 174 -9.40 -21.42 2.73
N GLU A 175 -10.37 -21.49 1.82
CA GLU A 175 -10.16 -21.45 0.37
C GLU A 175 -9.44 -20.16 -0.09
N LEU A 176 -9.48 -19.08 0.70
CA LEU A 176 -8.75 -17.84 0.42
C LEU A 176 -7.27 -17.91 0.78
N ASP A 177 -6.78 -19.01 1.38
CA ASP A 177 -5.36 -19.20 1.70
C ASP A 177 -4.54 -19.55 0.45
N ALA A 178 -4.56 -18.69 -0.55
CA ALA A 178 -3.86 -18.87 -1.81
C ALA A 178 -2.34 -18.66 -1.67
N LYS A 179 -1.58 -19.16 -2.65
CA LYS A 179 -0.14 -18.92 -2.73
C LYS A 179 0.12 -17.45 -3.05
N MET A 180 1.19 -16.89 -2.48
CA MET A 180 1.54 -15.48 -2.63
C MET A 180 1.78 -15.10 -4.10
N TYR A 181 2.41 -15.97 -4.90
CA TYR A 181 2.61 -15.68 -6.33
C TYR A 181 1.29 -15.64 -7.11
N ASP A 182 0.29 -16.46 -6.77
CA ASP A 182 -1.03 -16.45 -7.41
C ASP A 182 -1.76 -15.14 -7.10
N ILE A 183 -1.68 -14.70 -5.84
CA ILE A 183 -2.23 -13.43 -5.36
C ILE A 183 -1.53 -12.25 -6.05
N CYS A 184 -0.20 -12.24 -6.10
CA CYS A 184 0.61 -11.18 -6.71
C CYS A 184 0.36 -11.05 -8.21
N TYR A 185 0.36 -12.16 -8.95
CA TYR A 185 0.07 -12.09 -10.39
C TYR A 185 -1.35 -11.57 -10.60
N SER A 186 -2.33 -12.10 -9.85
CA SER A 186 -3.74 -11.70 -9.97
C SER A 186 -3.96 -10.21 -9.70
N THR A 187 -3.37 -9.66 -8.64
CA THR A 187 -3.57 -8.25 -8.29
C THR A 187 -3.00 -7.31 -9.35
N ALA A 188 -1.99 -7.74 -10.13
CA ALA A 188 -1.36 -6.97 -11.20
C ALA A 188 -1.80 -7.36 -12.63
N ALA A 189 -2.76 -8.28 -12.79
CA ALA A 189 -3.23 -8.77 -14.08
C ALA A 189 -4.17 -7.76 -14.76
N ALA A 190 -3.64 -6.59 -15.12
CA ALA A 190 -4.44 -5.48 -15.64
C ALA A 190 -5.04 -5.84 -17.01
N PRO A 191 -6.37 -5.67 -17.22
CA PRO A 191 -7.00 -5.93 -18.50
C PRO A 191 -6.29 -5.19 -19.64
N MET A 192 -6.11 -5.85 -20.79
CA MET A 192 -5.29 -5.41 -21.95
C MET A 192 -3.77 -5.49 -21.77
N TYR A 193 -3.25 -5.51 -20.53
CA TYR A 193 -1.80 -5.58 -20.27
C TYR A 193 -1.34 -7.02 -20.03
N PHE A 194 -2.05 -7.78 -19.20
CA PHE A 194 -1.72 -9.16 -18.87
C PHE A 194 -2.94 -10.09 -18.98
N PRO A 195 -2.74 -11.41 -19.22
CA PRO A 195 -3.83 -12.37 -19.17
C PRO A 195 -4.43 -12.47 -17.77
N PRO A 196 -5.76 -12.61 -17.62
CA PRO A 196 -6.38 -12.98 -16.35
C PRO A 196 -5.75 -14.26 -15.78
N HIS A 197 -5.69 -14.36 -14.46
CA HIS A 197 -5.09 -15.51 -13.78
C HIS A 197 -6.11 -16.55 -13.40
N TYR A 198 -5.79 -17.81 -13.66
CA TYR A 198 -6.56 -18.96 -13.18
C TYR A 198 -5.70 -19.81 -12.27
N PHE A 199 -6.23 -20.11 -11.09
CA PHE A 199 -5.64 -21.07 -10.16
C PHE A 199 -6.74 -21.66 -9.27
N ILE A 200 -6.38 -22.70 -8.53
CA ILE A 200 -7.30 -23.41 -7.63
C ILE A 200 -6.76 -23.45 -6.21
N THR A 201 -7.67 -23.45 -5.25
CA THR A 201 -7.43 -23.82 -3.86
C THR A 201 -8.47 -24.86 -3.44
N HIS A 202 -8.54 -25.17 -2.13
CA HIS A 202 -9.49 -26.12 -1.58
C HIS A 202 -10.28 -25.52 -0.42
N THR A 203 -11.56 -25.87 -0.34
CA THR A 203 -12.42 -25.55 0.81
C THR A 203 -12.09 -26.44 2.01
N SER A 204 -12.70 -26.17 3.16
CA SER A 204 -12.60 -27.03 4.36
C SER A 204 -12.95 -28.49 4.10
N ASP A 205 -13.89 -28.76 3.19
CA ASP A 205 -14.37 -30.10 2.85
C ASP A 205 -13.50 -30.79 1.80
N GLY A 206 -12.47 -30.10 1.28
CA GLY A 206 -11.56 -30.59 0.24
C GLY A 206 -12.04 -30.36 -1.19
N ASP A 207 -13.18 -29.68 -1.39
CA ASP A 207 -13.68 -29.35 -2.71
C ASP A 207 -12.78 -28.32 -3.40
N ILE A 208 -12.70 -28.39 -4.73
CA ILE A 208 -11.95 -27.42 -5.54
C ILE A 208 -12.66 -26.06 -5.50
N TYR A 209 -11.90 -25.01 -5.16
CA TYR A 209 -12.33 -23.63 -5.29
C TYR A 209 -11.50 -22.94 -6.38
N GLU A 210 -12.17 -22.40 -7.40
CA GLU A 210 -11.53 -21.81 -8.57
C GLU A 210 -11.50 -20.28 -8.49
N PHE A 211 -10.39 -19.68 -8.88
CA PHE A 211 -10.23 -18.24 -9.02
C PHE A 211 -10.00 -17.85 -10.48
N ASN A 212 -10.66 -16.79 -10.94
CA ASN A 212 -10.54 -16.25 -12.30
C ASN A 212 -10.31 -14.74 -12.21
N LEU A 213 -9.09 -14.33 -11.90
CA LEU A 213 -8.82 -12.99 -11.36
C LEU A 213 -8.18 -12.04 -12.38
N VAL A 214 -8.54 -10.77 -12.27
CA VAL A 214 -7.88 -9.63 -12.90
C VAL A 214 -7.46 -8.61 -11.84
N ASP A 215 -6.70 -7.60 -12.26
CA ASP A 215 -6.10 -6.57 -11.41
C ASP A 215 -7.07 -5.96 -10.39
N GLY A 216 -6.53 -5.69 -9.20
CA GLY A 216 -7.26 -5.07 -8.10
C GLY A 216 -7.83 -3.70 -8.42
N ALA A 217 -7.28 -2.97 -9.39
CA ALA A 217 -7.81 -1.70 -9.88
C ALA A 217 -9.18 -1.86 -10.54
N VAL A 218 -9.59 -3.06 -10.97
CA VAL A 218 -10.97 -3.32 -11.39
C VAL A 218 -11.94 -3.30 -10.19
N ALA A 219 -11.45 -3.63 -8.98
CA ALA A 219 -12.24 -3.68 -7.74
C ALA A 219 -12.13 -2.41 -6.88
N THR A 220 -10.91 -1.93 -6.59
CA THR A 220 -10.64 -0.77 -5.73
C THR A 220 -10.43 0.52 -6.52
N VAL A 221 -10.38 0.43 -7.85
CA VAL A 221 -10.11 1.56 -8.72
C VAL A 221 -8.70 2.16 -8.50
N GLY A 222 -7.77 1.47 -7.83
CA GLY A 222 -6.34 1.84 -7.78
C GLY A 222 -5.76 2.22 -6.41
N ASP A 223 -6.54 2.86 -5.52
CA ASP A 223 -6.13 3.21 -4.14
C ASP A 223 -6.82 2.28 -3.11
N PRO A 224 -6.08 1.37 -2.43
CA PRO A 224 -6.65 0.46 -1.43
C PRO A 224 -6.65 1.00 0.01
N ALA A 225 -6.44 2.30 0.26
CA ALA A 225 -6.28 2.80 1.62
C ALA A 225 -7.54 2.66 2.46
N LEU A 226 -8.71 3.00 1.90
CA LEU A 226 -9.99 2.82 2.60
C LEU A 226 -10.34 1.35 2.78
N LEU A 227 -9.96 0.49 1.82
CA LEU A 227 -10.07 -0.97 1.96
C LEU A 227 -9.23 -1.46 3.14
N SER A 228 -7.98 -1.02 3.24
CA SER A 228 -7.05 -1.40 4.30
C SER A 228 -7.54 -0.97 5.70
N LEU A 229 -8.05 0.26 5.81
CA LEU A 229 -8.72 0.75 7.03
C LEU A 229 -9.96 -0.09 7.37
N SER A 230 -10.74 -0.49 6.37
CA SER A 230 -11.94 -1.30 6.55
C SER A 230 -11.58 -2.71 7.04
N VAL A 231 -10.50 -3.32 6.52
CA VAL A 231 -9.97 -4.60 7.01
C VAL A 231 -9.55 -4.47 8.48
N ALA A 232 -8.77 -3.43 8.84
CA ALA A 232 -8.38 -3.17 10.23
C ALA A 232 -9.60 -3.00 11.16
N THR A 233 -10.62 -2.27 10.71
CA THR A 233 -11.85 -2.02 11.49
C THR A 233 -12.67 -3.31 11.68
N ARG A 234 -12.68 -4.21 10.69
CA ARG A 234 -13.33 -5.52 10.80
C ARG A 234 -12.57 -6.41 11.79
N LEU A 235 -11.24 -6.41 11.72
CA LEU A 235 -10.37 -7.09 12.69
C LEU A 235 -10.63 -6.64 14.12
N ALA A 236 -10.86 -5.34 14.35
CA ALA A 236 -11.17 -4.80 15.69
C ALA A 236 -12.41 -5.39 16.38
N GLN A 237 -13.27 -6.11 15.64
CA GLN A 237 -14.40 -6.82 16.22
C GLN A 237 -14.00 -8.16 16.85
N GLU A 238 -12.87 -8.74 16.44
CA GLU A 238 -12.46 -10.11 16.74
C GLU A 238 -11.08 -10.18 17.41
N ASP A 239 -10.15 -9.31 17.03
CA ASP A 239 -8.78 -9.28 17.53
C ASP A 239 -8.58 -8.14 18.56
N PRO A 240 -8.25 -8.48 19.83
CA PRO A 240 -7.93 -7.49 20.86
C PRO A 240 -6.79 -6.52 20.51
N ALA A 241 -5.85 -6.90 19.62
CA ALA A 241 -4.75 -6.03 19.20
C ALA A 241 -5.21 -4.80 18.40
N PHE A 242 -6.44 -4.86 17.86
CA PHE A 242 -7.10 -3.80 17.09
C PHE A 242 -8.26 -3.14 17.86
N SER A 243 -8.50 -3.48 19.13
CA SER A 243 -9.71 -3.06 19.86
C SER A 243 -9.88 -1.54 20.00
N SER A 244 -8.79 -0.78 19.94
CA SER A 244 -8.78 0.68 20.05
C SER A 244 -9.57 1.39 18.94
N ILE A 245 -9.75 0.74 17.79
CA ILE A 245 -10.45 1.29 16.62
C ILE A 245 -11.86 0.70 16.41
N LYS A 246 -12.35 -0.13 17.35
CA LYS A 246 -13.61 -0.90 17.21
C LYS A 246 -14.84 -0.03 16.91
N SER A 247 -14.87 1.20 17.43
CA SER A 247 -15.94 2.19 17.25
C SER A 247 -15.61 3.26 16.22
N LEU A 248 -14.82 2.92 15.18
CA LEU A 248 -14.34 3.86 14.17
C LEU A 248 -13.59 5.06 14.78
N ASP A 249 -12.83 4.83 15.86
CA ASP A 249 -12.03 5.89 16.47
C ASP A 249 -10.76 6.14 15.65
N TYR A 250 -10.88 6.95 14.60
CA TYR A 250 -9.77 7.33 13.71
C TYR A 250 -8.65 8.09 14.45
N LYS A 251 -8.89 8.56 15.69
CA LYS A 251 -7.81 9.11 16.54
C LYS A 251 -6.80 8.03 16.93
N GLN A 252 -7.20 6.76 16.92
CA GLN A 252 -6.38 5.60 17.23
C GLN A 252 -5.85 4.90 15.97
N MET A 253 -5.93 5.53 14.80
CA MET A 253 -5.36 5.01 13.56
C MET A 253 -4.20 5.91 13.11
N LEU A 254 -3.11 5.32 12.65
CA LEU A 254 -2.06 5.97 11.85
C LEU A 254 -2.07 5.34 10.46
N LEU A 255 -2.33 6.14 9.43
CA LEU A 255 -2.38 5.68 8.05
C LEU A 255 -1.33 6.40 7.20
N LEU A 256 -0.47 5.62 6.56
CA LEU A 256 0.37 6.07 5.45
C LEU A 256 -0.21 5.50 4.14
N SER A 257 -0.66 6.39 3.24
CA SER A 257 -1.14 6.01 1.91
C SER A 257 -0.19 6.56 0.85
N LEU A 258 0.30 5.71 -0.05
CA LEU A 258 1.33 6.05 -1.03
C LEU A 258 0.79 5.86 -2.45
N GLY A 259 0.79 6.94 -3.22
CA GLY A 259 0.36 6.94 -4.61
C GLY A 259 1.50 6.68 -5.60
N THR A 260 1.14 6.26 -6.82
CA THR A 260 2.07 6.10 -7.96
C THR A 260 2.02 7.28 -8.93
N GLY A 261 1.46 8.41 -8.50
CA GLY A 261 1.34 9.63 -9.28
C GLY A 261 0.16 9.71 -10.26
N THR A 262 -0.40 10.91 -10.40
CA THR A 262 -1.42 11.28 -11.40
C THR A 262 -0.88 12.32 -12.38
N ASN A 263 -1.54 12.44 -13.53
CA ASN A 263 -1.19 13.41 -14.56
C ASN A 263 -2.02 14.69 -14.35
N SER A 264 -1.39 15.87 -14.42
CA SER A 264 -2.10 17.15 -14.47
C SER A 264 -1.78 17.99 -15.70
N GLU A 265 -0.89 17.51 -16.58
CA GLU A 265 -0.56 18.23 -17.81
C GLU A 265 -1.70 18.13 -18.82
N PHE A 266 -2.14 19.29 -19.33
CA PHE A 266 -3.19 19.37 -20.34
C PHE A 266 -2.88 18.48 -21.56
N ASP A 267 -1.60 18.41 -21.95
CA ASP A 267 -1.08 17.62 -23.09
C ASP A 267 -1.26 16.11 -22.94
N LYS A 268 -1.48 15.63 -21.70
CA LYS A 268 -1.79 14.23 -21.38
C LYS A 268 -3.24 14.03 -20.95
N THR A 269 -4.06 15.07 -21.10
CA THR A 269 -5.51 15.01 -20.91
C THR A 269 -6.24 15.14 -22.25
N TYR A 270 -7.57 15.12 -22.21
CA TYR A 270 -8.41 15.11 -23.40
C TYR A 270 -9.54 16.11 -23.24
N THR A 271 -9.91 16.74 -24.35
CA THR A 271 -11.10 17.59 -24.42
C THR A 271 -12.33 16.77 -24.85
N ALA A 272 -13.53 17.24 -24.49
CA ALA A 272 -14.77 16.61 -24.94
C ALA A 272 -14.91 16.62 -26.47
N GLU A 273 -14.38 17.64 -27.14
CA GLU A 273 -14.40 17.76 -28.60
C GLU A 273 -13.54 16.68 -29.28
N GLU A 274 -12.35 16.40 -28.75
CA GLU A 274 -11.50 15.31 -29.24
C GLU A 274 -12.10 13.94 -28.93
N ALA A 275 -12.65 13.77 -27.73
CA ALA A 275 -13.26 12.52 -27.26
C ALA A 275 -14.57 12.17 -27.99
N ALA A 276 -15.27 13.16 -28.55
CA ALA A 276 -16.52 12.96 -29.29
C ALA A 276 -16.38 12.01 -30.50
N LYS A 277 -15.16 11.86 -31.03
CA LYS A 277 -14.85 10.97 -32.18
C LYS A 277 -14.21 9.64 -31.78
N TRP A 278 -14.10 9.35 -30.48
CA TRP A 278 -13.43 8.14 -30.01
C TRP A 278 -14.26 6.89 -30.25
N GLY A 279 -13.60 5.87 -30.80
CA GLY A 279 -14.14 4.50 -30.82
C GLY A 279 -13.86 3.76 -29.50
N PRO A 280 -14.46 2.57 -29.32
CA PRO A 280 -14.31 1.76 -28.11
C PRO A 280 -12.85 1.50 -27.70
N LEU A 281 -11.96 1.27 -28.67
CA LEU A 281 -10.55 1.00 -28.40
C LEU A 281 -9.84 2.19 -27.72
N ARG A 282 -10.12 3.42 -28.17
CA ARG A 282 -9.49 4.61 -27.59
C ARG A 282 -10.03 4.90 -26.19
N TRP A 283 -11.32 4.68 -25.96
CA TRP A 283 -11.91 4.72 -24.62
C TRP A 283 -11.29 3.68 -23.68
N LEU A 284 -11.10 2.44 -24.17
CA LEU A 284 -10.53 1.35 -23.38
C LEU A 284 -9.10 1.65 -22.92
N LEU A 285 -8.29 2.31 -23.75
CA LEU A 285 -6.92 2.72 -23.39
C LEU A 285 -6.89 3.82 -22.32
N ALA A 286 -7.86 4.75 -22.35
CA ALA A 286 -7.87 5.90 -21.45
C ALA A 286 -8.59 5.64 -20.10
N ILE A 287 -9.61 4.78 -20.10
CA ILE A 287 -10.53 4.64 -18.96
C ILE A 287 -9.82 4.13 -17.69
N GLN A 288 -8.83 3.24 -17.83
CA GLN A 288 -8.09 2.72 -16.67
C GLN A 288 -7.27 3.84 -15.99
N GLN A 289 -6.58 4.69 -16.77
CA GLN A 289 -5.83 5.81 -16.21
C GLN A 289 -6.76 6.85 -15.56
N MET A 290 -7.89 7.16 -16.20
CA MET A 290 -8.91 8.08 -15.66
C MET A 290 -9.50 7.58 -14.35
N THR A 291 -9.87 6.29 -14.30
CA THR A 291 -10.46 5.69 -13.10
C THR A 291 -9.45 5.58 -11.97
N ASN A 292 -8.19 5.20 -12.25
CA ASN A 292 -7.11 5.19 -11.27
C ASN A 292 -6.87 6.58 -10.65
N ALA A 293 -6.80 7.62 -11.49
CA ALA A 293 -6.70 9.00 -11.00
C ALA A 293 -7.92 9.38 -10.14
N ALA A 294 -9.13 9.05 -10.60
CA ALA A 294 -10.36 9.31 -9.85
C ALA A 294 -10.38 8.59 -8.49
N SER A 295 -9.90 7.35 -8.39
CA SER A 295 -9.79 6.64 -7.11
C SER A 295 -8.83 7.30 -6.15
N SER A 296 -7.64 7.72 -6.63
CA SER A 296 -6.71 8.48 -5.80
C SER A 296 -7.36 9.75 -5.23
N TYR A 297 -8.19 10.47 -5.99
CA TYR A 297 -8.89 11.66 -5.49
C TYR A 297 -10.04 11.31 -4.54
N MET A 298 -10.87 10.33 -4.90
CA MET A 298 -12.08 10.01 -4.13
C MET A 298 -11.75 9.30 -2.81
N THR A 299 -10.82 8.34 -2.82
CA THR A 299 -10.37 7.64 -1.62
C THR A 299 -9.69 8.61 -0.65
N ASP A 300 -8.81 9.49 -1.15
CA ASP A 300 -8.21 10.55 -0.34
C ASP A 300 -9.27 11.51 0.24
N TYR A 301 -10.27 11.91 -0.55
CA TYR A 301 -11.37 12.74 -0.08
C TYR A 301 -12.18 12.07 1.05
N TYR A 302 -12.52 10.79 0.91
CA TYR A 302 -13.24 10.04 1.95
C TYR A 302 -12.43 9.92 3.24
N ILE A 303 -11.14 9.58 3.13
CA ILE A 303 -10.26 9.42 4.29
C ILE A 303 -9.99 10.77 4.96
N SER A 304 -9.66 11.80 4.19
CA SER A 304 -9.49 13.16 4.71
C SER A 304 -10.73 13.62 5.48
N THR A 305 -11.93 13.36 4.95
CA THR A 305 -13.20 13.71 5.62
C THR A 305 -13.32 13.07 7.01
N VAL A 306 -13.04 11.76 7.13
CA VAL A 306 -13.18 11.07 8.43
C VAL A 306 -12.09 11.46 9.43
N PHE A 307 -10.84 11.62 8.99
CA PHE A 307 -9.75 12.04 9.89
C PHE A 307 -9.92 13.49 10.34
N GLN A 308 -10.39 14.40 9.48
CA GLN A 308 -10.70 15.78 9.85
C GLN A 308 -11.88 15.86 10.84
N ALA A 309 -12.93 15.06 10.63
CA ALA A 309 -14.07 14.99 11.55
C ALA A 309 -13.67 14.54 12.97
N HIS A 310 -12.60 13.74 13.11
CA HIS A 310 -12.04 13.31 14.38
C HIS A 310 -10.90 14.23 14.90
N HIS A 311 -10.66 15.38 14.26
CA HIS A 311 -9.54 16.29 14.57
C HIS A 311 -8.17 15.59 14.59
N SER A 312 -7.98 14.62 13.69
CA SER A 312 -6.78 13.76 13.62
C SER A 312 -6.15 13.77 12.22
N GLN A 313 -6.28 14.88 11.49
CA GLN A 313 -5.75 15.03 10.14
C GLN A 313 -4.26 14.66 10.00
N ASN A 314 -3.44 14.87 11.04
CA ASN A 314 -2.01 14.55 11.04
C ASN A 314 -1.70 13.05 11.20
N ASN A 315 -2.71 12.22 11.50
CA ASN A 315 -2.59 10.77 11.58
C ASN A 315 -2.69 10.11 10.20
N TYR A 316 -3.21 10.83 9.21
CA TYR A 316 -3.30 10.40 7.82
C TYR A 316 -2.26 11.16 6.99
N LEU A 317 -1.32 10.43 6.42
CA LEU A 317 -0.33 10.97 5.49
C LEU A 317 -0.53 10.33 4.12
N ARG A 318 -1.00 11.13 3.16
CA ARG A 318 -1.07 10.76 1.74
C ARG A 318 0.14 11.33 1.01
N VAL A 319 1.03 10.48 0.51
CA VAL A 319 2.17 10.89 -0.31
C VAL A 319 1.85 10.62 -1.77
N GLN A 320 1.57 11.68 -2.54
CA GLN A 320 1.14 11.57 -3.93
C GLN A 320 1.79 12.62 -4.83
N GLU A 321 2.27 12.18 -5.99
CA GLU A 321 2.66 13.06 -7.09
C GLU A 321 1.42 13.46 -7.89
N ASN A 322 1.20 14.75 -8.11
CA ASN A 322 0.00 15.23 -8.79
C ASN A 322 0.26 15.69 -10.23
N ALA A 323 1.52 15.79 -10.65
CA ALA A 323 1.94 16.37 -11.92
C ALA A 323 3.00 15.51 -12.62
N LEU A 324 2.68 14.24 -12.90
CA LEU A 324 3.49 13.42 -13.80
C LEU A 324 3.47 13.98 -15.23
N THR A 325 4.61 13.87 -15.92
CA THR A 325 4.85 14.45 -17.25
C THR A 325 5.58 13.46 -18.17
N GLY A 326 5.49 13.67 -19.49
CA GLY A 326 6.28 12.91 -20.46
C GLY A 326 6.02 11.38 -20.43
N THR A 327 7.09 10.59 -20.28
CA THR A 327 7.05 9.11 -20.23
C THR A 327 6.59 8.58 -18.86
N THR A 328 6.77 9.36 -17.80
CA THR A 328 6.43 8.94 -16.41
C THR A 328 4.93 8.72 -16.20
N THR A 329 4.09 9.14 -17.15
CA THR A 329 2.65 8.91 -17.13
C THR A 329 2.27 7.45 -17.43
N GLU A 330 3.09 6.75 -18.22
CA GLU A 330 2.81 5.39 -18.69
C GLU A 330 3.17 4.35 -17.61
N MET A 331 2.28 3.39 -17.39
CA MET A 331 2.46 2.36 -16.35
C MET A 331 3.34 1.20 -16.77
N ASP A 332 3.69 1.11 -18.05
CA ASP A 332 4.35 -0.02 -18.70
C ASP A 332 5.64 0.38 -19.44
N ASP A 333 6.05 1.66 -19.39
CA ASP A 333 7.34 2.10 -19.91
C ASP A 333 8.47 1.74 -18.92
N ALA A 334 9.00 0.53 -19.07
CA ALA A 334 10.15 0.03 -18.31
C ALA A 334 11.49 0.29 -19.02
N SER A 335 11.60 1.36 -19.81
CA SER A 335 12.91 1.81 -20.29
C SER A 335 13.77 2.33 -19.14
N GLU A 336 15.09 2.10 -19.20
CA GLU A 336 16.03 2.54 -18.17
C GLU A 336 15.90 4.05 -17.89
N ALA A 337 15.78 4.87 -18.95
CA ALA A 337 15.57 6.31 -18.83
C ALA A 337 14.26 6.66 -18.10
N ASN A 338 13.14 5.97 -18.36
CA ASN A 338 11.90 6.24 -17.65
C ASN A 338 11.95 5.79 -16.19
N MET A 339 12.58 4.65 -15.91
CA MET A 339 12.76 4.18 -14.53
C MET A 339 13.64 5.13 -13.71
N GLU A 340 14.71 5.68 -14.29
CA GLU A 340 15.52 6.74 -13.65
C GLU A 340 14.70 8.01 -13.39
N LEU A 341 13.85 8.44 -14.35
CA LEU A 341 12.95 9.57 -14.14
C LEU A 341 11.95 9.32 -13.01
N LEU A 342 11.41 8.09 -12.89
CA LEU A 342 10.51 7.71 -11.79
C LEU A 342 11.21 7.74 -10.43
N VAL A 343 12.50 7.35 -10.36
CA VAL A 343 13.31 7.53 -9.15
C VAL A 343 13.43 9.02 -8.82
N GLN A 344 13.79 9.86 -9.80
CA GLN A 344 13.91 11.31 -9.60
C GLN A 344 12.59 11.96 -9.16
N VAL A 345 11.45 11.49 -9.68
CA VAL A 345 10.11 11.91 -9.23
C VAL A 345 9.93 11.56 -7.75
N GLY A 346 10.25 10.34 -7.33
CA GLY A 346 10.18 9.93 -5.92
C GLY A 346 11.09 10.75 -5.00
N GLU A 347 12.34 10.99 -5.39
CA GLU A 347 13.30 11.80 -4.64
C GLU A 347 12.85 13.27 -4.53
N THR A 348 12.33 13.83 -5.61
CA THR A 348 11.76 15.19 -5.63
C THR A 348 10.50 15.26 -4.78
N LEU A 349 9.66 14.22 -4.80
CA LEU A 349 8.43 14.14 -4.02
C LEU A 349 8.72 14.24 -2.53
N LEU A 350 9.80 13.63 -2.02
CA LEU A 350 10.23 13.82 -0.62
C LEU A 350 10.42 15.30 -0.24
N LYS A 351 10.85 16.14 -1.18
CA LYS A 351 11.11 17.58 -0.95
C LYS A 351 9.88 18.47 -1.19
N LYS A 352 8.79 17.94 -1.73
CA LYS A 352 7.54 18.69 -1.95
C LYS A 352 6.78 18.90 -0.62
N PRO A 353 6.04 20.01 -0.47
CA PRO A 353 5.19 20.23 0.68
C PRO A 353 4.00 19.25 0.71
N VAL A 354 3.57 18.84 1.92
CA VAL A 354 2.42 17.93 2.11
C VAL A 354 1.10 18.52 1.62
N SER A 355 0.98 19.86 1.59
CA SER A 355 -0.17 20.58 1.04
C SER A 355 0.23 22.00 0.62
N LYS A 356 -0.62 22.70 -0.12
CA LYS A 356 -0.35 24.08 -0.57
C LYS A 356 -0.19 25.07 0.58
N ASP A 357 -0.81 24.79 1.73
CA ASP A 357 -0.88 25.69 2.89
C ASP A 357 0.10 25.29 4.02
N SER A 358 0.87 24.22 3.85
CA SER A 358 1.84 23.74 4.84
C SER A 358 3.26 23.82 4.28
N PRO A 359 4.23 24.43 5.00
CA PRO A 359 5.63 24.36 4.61
C PRO A 359 6.27 22.99 4.93
N GLU A 360 5.60 22.11 5.71
CA GLU A 360 6.12 20.78 6.03
C GLU A 360 6.26 19.96 4.74
N THR A 361 7.47 19.47 4.49
CA THR A 361 7.78 18.58 3.37
C THR A 361 7.33 17.15 3.65
N TYR A 362 7.15 16.34 2.61
CA TYR A 362 6.90 14.91 2.78
C TYR A 362 8.03 14.21 3.55
N GLU A 363 9.29 14.60 3.34
CA GLU A 363 10.44 14.11 4.10
C GLU A 363 10.27 14.34 5.61
N GLU A 364 9.91 15.57 6.01
CA GLU A 364 9.70 15.92 7.43
C GLU A 364 8.51 15.17 8.02
N ALA A 365 7.39 15.08 7.28
CA ALA A 365 6.21 14.34 7.70
C ALA A 365 6.50 12.84 7.85
N LEU A 366 7.30 12.24 6.95
CA LEU A 366 7.73 10.85 7.02
C LEU A 366 8.69 10.60 8.20
N LYS A 367 9.61 11.53 8.49
CA LYS A 367 10.46 11.46 9.70
C LYS A 367 9.61 11.47 10.98
N ARG A 368 8.60 12.34 11.03
CA ARG A 368 7.62 12.38 12.13
C ARG A 368 6.83 11.07 12.21
N PHE A 369 6.40 10.52 11.08
CA PHE A 369 5.68 9.25 11.02
C PHE A 369 6.57 8.08 11.50
N ALA A 370 7.83 8.01 11.06
CA ALA A 370 8.82 7.02 11.50
C ALA A 370 9.04 7.06 13.02
N LYS A 371 9.11 8.26 13.60
CA LYS A 371 9.21 8.43 15.05
C LYS A 371 7.99 7.86 15.79
N LEU A 372 6.77 8.14 15.30
CA LEU A 372 5.53 7.60 15.89
C LEU A 372 5.49 6.08 15.84
N LEU A 373 5.89 5.48 14.70
CA LEU A 373 6.00 4.04 14.53
C LEU A 373 6.99 3.40 15.52
N SER A 374 8.20 3.97 15.61
CA SER A 374 9.24 3.53 16.54
C SER A 374 8.79 3.62 18.01
N ASP A 375 8.27 4.78 18.42
CA ASP A 375 7.80 5.01 19.79
C ASP A 375 6.66 4.06 20.16
N ARG A 376 5.70 3.85 19.24
CA ARG A 376 4.63 2.88 19.42
C ARG A 376 5.18 1.46 19.62
N LYS A 377 6.11 1.01 18.76
CA LYS A 377 6.71 -0.33 18.86
C LYS A 377 7.41 -0.52 20.21
N LYS A 378 8.16 0.49 20.67
CA LYS A 378 8.80 0.52 22.00
C LYS A 378 7.77 0.43 23.14
N LEU A 379 6.66 1.18 23.05
CA LEU A 379 5.58 1.13 24.03
C LEU A 379 4.89 -0.24 24.09
N ARG A 380 4.64 -0.90 22.94
CA ARG A 380 4.08 -2.26 22.89
C ARG A 380 5.04 -3.31 23.47
N ALA A 381 6.34 -3.21 23.19
CA ALA A 381 7.34 -4.09 23.77
C ALA A 381 7.41 -3.96 25.30
N ASN A 382 7.33 -2.74 25.83
CA ASN A 382 7.29 -2.50 27.26
C ASN A 382 6.03 -3.11 27.91
N LYS A 383 4.85 -2.95 27.29
CA LYS A 383 3.60 -3.57 27.80
C LYS A 383 3.67 -5.10 27.81
N ALA A 384 4.32 -5.74 26.84
CA ALA A 384 4.45 -7.20 26.76
C ALA A 384 5.46 -7.79 27.76
N SER A 385 6.34 -6.95 28.34
CA SER A 385 7.30 -7.34 29.37
C SER A 385 6.74 -7.36 30.80
N TYR A 386 5.50 -6.87 30.98
CA TYR A 386 4.71 -6.97 32.21
C TYR A 386 3.65 -8.05 32.06
#